data_AF-A0A9E5A2H9-F1
#
_entry.id   AF-A0A9E5A2H9-F1
#
_cell.length_a   1.000
_cell.length_b   1.000
_cell.length_c   1.000
_cell.angle_alpha   90.00
_cell.angle_beta   90.00
_cell.angle_gamma   90.00
#
_symmetry.space_group_name_H-M   'P 1'
#
loop_
_entity.id
_entity.type
_entity.pdbx_description
1 polymer ?
#
loop_
_entity_poly.entity_id
_entity_poly.type
_entity_poly.pdbx_seq_one_letter_code
_entity_poly.pdbx_strand_id
1 'polypeptide(L)' 'MVKWKNEELRRELMMNTLDYLSRKNNASIEELADYTGQEYAIIAQLMHDLENKGLIKSETVFNLKNESK' A
#
# COMPACT_ATOMS: atom_id res chain seq x y z
N MET A 1 10.18 -12.89 5.93
CA MET A 1 8.77 -12.89 5.53
C MET A 1 7.93 -13.01 6.79
N VAL A 2 7.35 -11.90 7.27
CA VAL A 2 6.44 -11.94 8.42
C VAL A 2 5.17 -12.67 7.98
N LYS A 3 4.78 -13.73 8.70
CA LYS A 3 3.53 -14.44 8.40
C LYS A 3 2.37 -13.67 9.02
N TRP A 4 1.40 -13.31 8.19
CA TRP A 4 0.14 -12.73 8.66
C TRP A 4 -0.60 -13.79 9.47
N LYS A 5 -1.05 -13.43 10.68
CA LYS A 5 -1.77 -14.39 11.57
C LYS A 5 -3.18 -14.69 11.06
N ASN A 6 -3.79 -13.76 10.33
CA ASN A 6 -5.12 -13.88 9.76
C ASN A 6 -5.08 -13.53 8.26
N GLU A 7 -5.22 -14.55 7.42
CA GLU A 7 -5.17 -14.42 5.95
C GLU A 7 -6.43 -13.79 5.35
N GLU A 8 -7.55 -13.79 6.08
CA GLU A 8 -8.79 -13.11 5.65
C GLU A 8 -8.64 -11.60 5.82
N LEU A 9 -8.23 -11.15 7.02
CA LEU A 9 -7.92 -9.74 7.28
C LEU A 9 -6.84 -9.21 6.34
N ARG A 10 -5.82 -10.03 6.04
CA ARG A 10 -4.79 -9.67 5.05
C ARG A 10 -5.41 -9.45 3.67
N ARG A 11 -6.32 -10.31 3.23
CA ARG A 11 -6.98 -10.19 1.92
C ARG A 11 -7.86 -8.95 1.85
N GLU A 12 -8.64 -8.68 2.88
CA GLU A 12 -9.47 -7.46 2.96
C GLU A 12 -8.60 -6.21 2.89
N LEU A 13 -7.54 -6.15 3.70
CA LEU A 13 -6.61 -5.02 3.70
C LEU A 13 -5.95 -4.81 2.33
N MET A 14 -5.56 -5.91 1.68
CA MET A 14 -5.01 -5.89 0.32
C MET A 14 -6.00 -5.33 -0.70
N MET A 15 -7.25 -5.79 -0.66
CA MET A 15 -8.30 -5.32 -1.57
C MET A 15 -8.59 -3.82 -1.36
N ASN A 16 -8.71 -3.38 -0.11
CA ASN A 16 -8.96 -1.98 0.22
C ASN A 16 -7.80 -1.08 -0.23
N THR A 17 -6.57 -1.54 -0.06
CA THR A 17 -5.35 -0.84 -0.51
C THR A 17 -5.31 -0.73 -2.03
N LEU A 18 -5.59 -1.81 -2.76
CA LEU A 18 -5.62 -1.81 -4.22
C LEU A 18 -6.77 -0.96 -4.78
N ASP A 19 -7.95 -0.99 -4.17
CA ASP A 19 -9.08 -0.12 -4.54
C ASP A 19 -8.71 1.35 -4.37
N TYR A 20 -8.07 1.71 -3.25
CA TYR A 20 -7.60 3.08 -3.02
C TYR A 20 -6.59 3.53 -4.09
N LEU A 21 -5.57 2.71 -4.37
CA LEU A 21 -4.56 2.99 -5.38
C LEU A 21 -5.16 3.06 -6.80
N SER A 22 -6.22 2.30 -7.09
CA SER A 22 -6.87 2.34 -8.40
C SER A 22 -7.57 3.68 -8.68
N ARG A 23 -7.94 4.42 -7.62
CA ARG A 23 -8.66 5.70 -7.69
C ARG A 23 -7.75 6.92 -7.55
N LYS A 24 -6.48 6.70 -7.20
CA LYS A 24 -5.50 7.75 -6.92
C LYS A 24 -4.26 7.52 -7.75
N ASN A 25 -3.90 8.51 -8.57
CA ASN A 25 -2.66 8.42 -9.36
C ASN A 25 -1.42 8.25 -8.46
N ASN A 26 -1.45 8.81 -7.25
CA ASN A 26 -0.36 8.78 -6.26
C ASN A 26 -0.95 8.61 -4.86
N ALA A 27 -0.31 7.79 -4.03
CA ALA A 27 -0.66 7.64 -2.62
C ALA A 27 0.59 7.40 -1.77
N SER A 28 0.70 8.10 -0.64
CA SER A 28 1.72 7.81 0.36
C SER A 28 1.31 6.65 1.27
N ILE A 29 2.29 6.02 1.94
CA ILE A 29 2.03 4.98 2.95
C ILE A 29 1.24 5.55 4.14
N GLU A 30 1.46 6.82 4.50
CA GLU A 30 0.70 7.51 5.56
C GLU A 30 -0.79 7.64 5.20
N GLU A 31 -1.11 8.11 3.99
CA GLU A 31 -2.50 8.19 3.53
C GLU A 31 -3.20 6.83 3.51
N LEU A 32 -2.48 5.78 3.13
CA LEU A 32 -2.99 4.41 3.14
C LEU A 32 -3.21 3.89 4.57
N ALA A 33 -2.31 4.23 5.51
CA ALA A 33 -2.45 3.90 6.92
C ALA A 33 -3.69 4.56 7.52
N ASP A 34 -3.89 5.86 7.25
CA ASP A 34 -5.07 6.61 7.69
C ASP A 34 -6.37 6.06 7.07
N TYR A 35 -6.35 5.77 5.77
CA TYR A 35 -7.52 5.23 5.06
C TYR A 35 -7.94 3.85 5.57
N THR A 36 -6.97 2.99 5.86
CA THR A 36 -7.22 1.61 6.30
C THR A 36 -7.34 1.47 7.83
N GLY A 37 -7.07 2.55 8.57
CA GLY A 37 -6.99 2.54 10.03
C GLY A 37 -5.90 1.61 10.58
N GLN A 38 -4.83 1.39 9.81
CA GLN A 38 -3.73 0.49 10.18
C GLN A 38 -2.46 1.27 10.53
N GLU A 39 -1.55 0.62 11.25
CA GLU A 39 -0.23 1.21 11.50
C GLU A 39 0.59 1.31 10.21
N TYR A 40 1.39 2.38 10.12
CA TYR A 40 2.32 2.62 9.00
C TYR A 40 3.15 1.38 8.65
N ALA A 41 3.72 0.70 9.66
CA ALA A 41 4.58 -0.46 9.43
C ALA A 41 3.84 -1.64 8.77
N ILE A 42 2.55 -1.81 9.06
CA ILE A 42 1.69 -2.84 8.47
C ILE A 42 1.46 -2.54 6.99
N ILE A 43 1.14 -1.29 6.67
CA ILE A 43 0.95 -0.86 5.28
C ILE A 43 2.27 -0.90 4.51
N ALA A 44 3.38 -0.43 5.09
CA ALA A 44 4.69 -0.52 4.45
C ALA A 44 5.06 -1.97 4.06
N GLN A 45 4.81 -2.92 4.97
CA GLN A 45 5.03 -4.34 4.68
C GLN A 45 4.07 -4.86 3.59
N LEU A 46 2.80 -4.47 3.62
CA LEU A 46 1.83 -4.86 2.59
C LEU A 46 2.22 -4.32 1.21
N MET A 47 2.67 -3.07 1.14
CA MET A 47 3.10 -2.45 -0.11
C MET A 47 4.33 -3.16 -0.69
N HIS A 48 5.29 -3.53 0.17
CA HIS A 48 6.43 -4.34 -0.24
C HIS A 48 6.02 -5.74 -0.73
N ASP A 49 5.04 -6.38 -0.07
CA ASP A 49 4.49 -7.66 -0.52
C ASP A 49 3.80 -7.55 -1.89
N LEU A 50 3.05 -6.47 -2.13
CA LEU A 50 2.35 -6.20 -3.39
C LEU A 50 3.34 -5.91 -4.54
N GLU A 51 4.39 -5.16 -4.27
CA GLU A 51 5.46 -4.86 -5.23
C GLU A 51 6.23 -6.13 -5.60
N ASN A 52 6.62 -6.95 -4.63
CA ASN A 52 7.30 -8.23 -4.87
C ASN A 52 6.44 -9.21 -5.69
N LYS A 53 5.12 -9.06 -5.65
CA LYS A 53 4.17 -9.84 -6.48
C LYS A 53 3.92 -9.23 -7.85
N GLY A 54 4.48 -8.06 -8.15
CA GLY A 54 4.26 -7.32 -9.40
C GLY A 54 2.85 -6.74 -9.54
N LEU A 55 2.10 -6.62 -8.43
CA LEU A 55 0.72 -6.09 -8.45
C LEU A 55 0.70 -4.55 -8.46
N ILE A 56 1.75 -3.94 -7.93
CA ILE A 56 1.96 -2.49 -7.93
C ILE A 56 3.40 -2.18 -8.32
N LYS A 57 3.67 -0.94 -8.71
CA LYS A 57 5.02 -0.40 -8.84
C LYS A 57 5.28 0.60 -7.72
N SER A 58 6.50 0.65 -7.19
CA SER A 58 6.91 1.66 -6.21
C SER A 58 6.62 3.08 -6.69
N GLU A 59 6.70 3.36 -7.99
CA GLU A 59 6.34 4.68 -8.58
C GLU A 59 4.90 5.11 -8.28
N THR A 60 3.96 4.17 -8.11
CA THR A 60 2.56 4.43 -7.72
C THR A 60 2.44 4.90 -6.27
N VAL A 61 3.42 4.56 -5.42
CA VAL A 61 3.50 4.87 -3.98
C VAL A 61 4.44 6.04 -3.70
N PHE A 62 5.44 6.20 -4.58
CA PHE A 62 6.53 7.16 -4.51
C PHE A 62 6.47 8.13 -5.68
N ASN A 63 5.34 8.79 -5.89
CA ASN A 63 5.41 10.13 -6.49
C ASN A 63 5.88 11.14 -5.42
N LEU A 64 7.01 10.80 -4.79
CA LEU A 64 7.77 11.63 -3.89
C LEU A 64 8.87 12.27 -4.73
N LYS A 65 8.66 13.54 -5.07
CA LYS A 65 9.60 14.47 -5.73
C LYS A 65 9.89 14.24 -7.22
N ASN A 66 8.91 14.49 -8.09
CA ASN A 66 9.24 14.99 -9.44
C ASN A 66 8.24 16.03 -9.99
N GLU A 67 7.64 16.81 -9.10
CA GLU A 67 7.08 18.12 -9.46
C GLU A 67 7.75 19.21 -8.63
N SER A 68 8.98 19.54 -8.99
CA SER A 68 9.55 20.85 -8.71
C SER A 68 10.38 21.22 -9.93
N LYS A 69 9.78 22.10 -10.75
CA LYS A 69 10.39 22.83 -11.84
C LYS A 69 11.63 23.61 -11.39
#